data_AF-A0A4Y6V3E4-F1
#
_entry.id   AF-A0A4Y6V3E4-F1
#
_cell.length_a   1.000
_cell.length_b   1.000
_cell.length_c   1.000
_cell.angle_alpha   90.00
_cell.angle_beta   90.00
_cell.angle_gamma   90.00
#
_symmetry.space_group_name_H-M   'P 1'
#
loop_
_entity.id
_entity.type
_entity.pdbx_description
1 polymer ?
#
loop_
_entity_poly.entity_id
_entity_poly.type
_entity_poly.pdbx_seq_one_letter_code
_entity_poly.pdbx_strand_id
1 'polypeptide(L)'
;MQARTTYLTPITLRKAHTQLLRALCAATLLTSTLALPAHAARITMSGEDLDLTVPCSGSVRIIVDPSMKDGATLDSTNATQVMLRGGKDEAESRISISTKSCAPDGHVTISVSPITGISIHDSRDTHFTISGKLASLDASLDSNTLNADNIQSLDLSMRGNSAVHIKTLDRAAQIVASGNTSFSADYANLTAFSAQLSNDATLNVAQGTIEALTLVTADNASATLASTASLATVTANGTGAVSIAHVSGPVMRSGTGNVHVGDVQPAPAVAVASTPAVAAPPNLVQQPAVPTPPAPAQPPIHSMPAIPAPPPYTAPSAPPVIAAPPPQIQLPPPALPAPPPPQTPPTLPTQQALPSVSVPSAPKAPINSAPPPSNTPPKEAVSAPPTPPENSSAAPTNTTATPSHN
;
A
#
# COMPACT_ATOMS: atom_id res chain seq x y z
N MET A 1 -96.90 24.40 47.77
CA MET A 1 -96.00 24.41 48.94
C MET A 1 -94.59 24.69 48.47
N GLN A 2 -93.86 25.47 49.26
CA GLN A 2 -92.46 25.91 49.15
C GLN A 2 -91.51 24.74 48.79
N ALA A 3 -90.38 24.95 48.11
CA ALA A 3 -89.24 25.69 48.64
C ALA A 3 -88.26 26.23 47.57
N ARG A 4 -87.76 27.44 47.83
CA ARG A 4 -86.53 28.02 47.30
C ARG A 4 -85.33 27.36 47.97
N THR A 5 -84.33 26.96 47.20
CA THR A 5 -82.98 26.69 47.72
C THR A 5 -81.92 27.29 46.80
N THR A 6 -81.15 28.18 47.39
CA THR A 6 -80.01 28.94 46.86
C THR A 6 -78.71 28.14 47.03
N TYR A 7 -77.85 28.00 46.02
CA TYR A 7 -76.40 27.72 46.20
C TYR A 7 -75.64 28.25 44.95
N LEU A 8 -74.88 29.33 45.06
CA LEU A 8 -73.47 29.45 45.47
C LEU A 8 -72.47 28.83 44.47
N THR A 9 -71.90 29.71 43.64
CA THR A 9 -70.70 29.52 42.82
C THR A 9 -69.41 29.53 43.66
N PRO A 10 -68.43 28.66 43.37
CA PRO A 10 -67.04 28.95 43.70
C PRO A 10 -66.09 28.93 42.48
N ILE A 11 -65.49 30.10 42.25
CA ILE A 11 -64.04 30.36 42.26
C ILE A 11 -63.18 29.59 41.23
N THR A 12 -62.94 30.26 40.10
CA THR A 12 -61.83 30.03 39.16
C THR A 12 -60.52 30.60 39.72
N LEU A 13 -59.72 29.78 40.42
CA LEU A 13 -58.37 30.19 40.85
C LEU A 13 -57.35 29.03 40.80
N ARG A 14 -57.25 28.32 39.68
CA ARG A 14 -56.22 27.27 39.48
C ARG A 14 -55.55 27.22 38.10
N LYS A 15 -55.79 28.20 37.21
CA LYS A 15 -55.23 28.17 35.83
C LYS A 15 -53.94 28.97 35.63
N ALA A 16 -53.52 29.80 36.58
CA ALA A 16 -52.33 30.65 36.40
C ALA A 16 -51.00 29.94 36.74
N HIS A 17 -51.00 28.93 37.61
CA HIS A 17 -49.75 28.26 38.02
C HIS A 17 -49.27 27.17 37.07
N THR A 18 -50.14 26.59 36.24
CA THR A 18 -49.78 25.49 35.33
C THR A 18 -49.14 25.96 34.03
N GLN A 19 -49.29 27.24 33.65
CA GLN A 19 -48.64 27.79 32.45
C GLN A 19 -47.21 28.28 32.71
N LEU A 20 -46.93 28.79 33.91
CA LEU A 20 -45.58 29.26 34.27
C LEU A 20 -44.60 28.09 34.47
N LEU A 21 -45.08 26.92 34.95
CA LEU A 21 -44.25 25.71 35.04
C LEU A 21 -43.93 25.10 33.66
N ARG A 22 -44.85 25.18 32.69
CA ARG A 22 -44.61 24.69 31.32
C ARG A 22 -43.64 25.57 30.54
N ALA A 23 -43.64 26.89 30.78
CA ALA A 23 -42.67 27.80 30.18
C ALA A 23 -41.24 27.57 30.73
N LEU A 24 -41.08 27.23 32.00
CA LEU A 24 -39.76 26.93 32.58
C LEU A 24 -39.18 25.58 32.09
N CYS A 25 -40.00 24.56 31.86
CA CYS A 25 -39.52 23.27 31.32
C CYS A 25 -39.18 23.32 29.82
N ALA A 26 -39.74 24.25 29.05
CA ALA A 26 -39.37 24.43 27.64
C ALA A 26 -38.06 25.22 27.47
N ALA A 27 -37.69 26.06 28.44
CA ALA A 27 -36.47 26.86 28.38
C ALA A 27 -35.20 26.06 28.76
N THR A 28 -35.31 24.94 29.49
CA THR A 28 -34.16 24.11 29.88
C THR A 28 -33.78 23.04 28.85
N LEU A 29 -34.58 22.84 27.80
CA LEU A 29 -34.27 21.91 26.69
C LEU A 29 -33.50 22.59 25.53
N LEU A 30 -33.34 23.91 25.55
CA LEU A 30 -32.64 24.68 24.52
C LEU A 30 -31.17 25.01 24.87
N THR A 31 -30.69 24.64 26.06
CA THR A 31 -29.32 24.97 26.53
C THR A 31 -28.38 23.76 26.65
N SER A 32 -28.79 22.56 26.26
CA SER A 32 -27.98 21.33 26.43
C SER A 32 -27.42 20.74 25.12
N THR A 33 -27.55 21.40 23.98
CA THR A 33 -26.82 21.01 22.75
C THR A 33 -25.50 21.77 22.61
N LEU A 34 -24.68 21.78 23.67
CA LEU A 34 -23.23 21.86 23.49
C LEU A 34 -22.80 20.47 23.00
N ALA A 35 -23.06 20.20 21.72
CA ALA A 35 -22.47 19.06 21.04
C ALA A 35 -20.96 19.25 21.12
N LEU A 36 -20.31 18.59 22.09
CA LEU A 36 -18.87 18.44 22.06
C LEU A 36 -18.56 17.81 20.70
N PRO A 37 -17.73 18.43 19.85
CA PRO A 37 -17.32 17.78 18.62
C PRO A 37 -16.72 16.44 19.03
N ALA A 38 -17.28 15.35 18.51
CA ALA A 38 -16.71 14.03 18.70
C ALA A 38 -15.32 14.09 18.07
N HIS A 39 -14.30 14.27 18.90
CA HIS A 39 -12.92 14.30 18.46
C HIS A 39 -12.63 12.88 17.99
N ALA A 40 -12.44 12.71 16.67
CA ALA A 40 -11.94 11.46 16.12
C ALA A 40 -10.69 11.07 16.91
N ALA A 41 -10.66 9.83 17.40
CA ALA A 41 -9.54 9.33 18.17
C ALA A 41 -8.34 9.20 17.24
N ARG A 42 -7.45 10.20 17.27
CA ARG A 42 -6.15 10.14 16.60
C ARG A 42 -5.25 9.23 17.40
N ILE A 43 -4.85 8.11 16.80
CA ILE A 43 -3.92 7.17 17.42
C ILE A 43 -2.60 7.27 16.67
N THR A 44 -1.53 7.58 17.39
CA THR A 44 -0.15 7.67 16.86
C THR A 44 0.66 6.49 17.35
N MET A 45 1.40 5.86 16.46
CA MET A 45 2.30 4.74 16.78
C MET A 45 3.64 4.94 16.08
N SER A 46 4.74 4.66 16.78
CA SER A 46 6.08 4.60 16.19
C SER A 46 6.33 3.25 15.53
N GLY A 47 6.97 3.27 14.37
CA GLY A 47 7.27 2.08 13.57
C GLY A 47 8.00 2.42 12.28
N GLU A 48 8.77 1.46 11.79
CA GLU A 48 9.53 1.54 10.54
C GLU A 48 8.71 0.99 9.38
N ASP A 49 7.84 0.02 9.64
CA ASP A 49 6.96 -0.57 8.62
C ASP A 49 5.49 -0.50 9.02
N LEU A 50 4.64 -0.24 8.04
CA LEU A 50 3.20 -0.23 8.14
C LEU A 50 2.62 -1.35 7.27
N ASP A 51 1.97 -2.31 7.90
CA ASP A 51 1.25 -3.41 7.27
C ASP A 51 -0.24 -3.15 7.23
N LEU A 52 -0.82 -3.22 6.04
CA LEU A 52 -2.22 -2.96 5.76
C LEU A 52 -2.90 -4.25 5.25
N THR A 53 -3.86 -4.74 6.03
CA THR A 53 -4.77 -5.82 5.62
C THR A 53 -6.21 -5.32 5.71
N VAL A 54 -6.68 -4.69 4.65
CA VAL A 54 -7.96 -3.95 4.63
C VAL A 54 -8.87 -4.48 3.51
N PRO A 55 -9.39 -5.72 3.63
CA PRO A 55 -10.23 -6.29 2.60
C PRO A 55 -11.52 -5.49 2.43
N CYS A 56 -11.83 -5.15 1.18
CA CYS A 56 -13.08 -4.51 0.76
C CYS A 56 -13.40 -3.22 1.54
N SER A 57 -12.39 -2.39 1.77
CA SER A 57 -12.59 -1.03 2.28
C SER A 57 -12.80 -0.08 1.10
N GLY A 58 -13.81 0.78 1.15
CA GLY A 58 -14.13 1.68 0.02
C GLY A 58 -12.93 2.46 -0.48
N SER A 59 -12.28 3.21 0.41
CA SER A 59 -11.05 3.95 0.07
C SER A 59 -10.09 4.07 1.25
N VAL A 60 -8.81 3.90 0.98
CA VAL A 60 -7.72 4.13 1.93
C VAL A 60 -6.84 5.24 1.41
N ARG A 61 -6.73 6.32 2.18
CA ARG A 61 -5.87 7.47 1.87
C ARG A 61 -4.67 7.49 2.79
N ILE A 62 -3.49 7.37 2.22
CA ILE A 62 -2.23 7.46 2.92
C ILE A 62 -1.60 8.82 2.59
N ILE A 63 -1.27 9.59 3.61
CA ILE A 63 -0.64 10.90 3.49
C ILE A 63 0.77 10.76 4.05
N VAL A 64 1.79 10.97 3.21
CA VAL A 64 3.16 11.00 3.68
C VAL A 64 3.45 12.39 4.23
N ASP A 65 3.59 12.51 5.55
CA ASP A 65 3.81 13.77 6.25
C ASP A 65 5.32 13.99 6.49
N PRO A 66 5.97 14.92 5.76
CA PRO A 66 7.41 15.16 5.89
C PRO A 66 7.82 15.74 7.25
N SER A 67 6.88 16.19 8.08
CA SER A 67 7.16 16.65 9.43
C SER A 67 7.21 15.50 10.45
N MET A 68 6.65 14.34 10.12
CA MET A 68 6.76 13.14 10.94
C MET A 68 8.17 12.57 10.85
N LYS A 69 8.77 12.29 12.00
CA LYS A 69 10.08 11.64 12.06
C LYS A 69 9.95 10.15 11.83
N ASP A 70 8.97 9.53 12.46
CA ASP A 70 8.72 8.09 12.45
C ASP A 70 7.23 7.78 12.61
N GLY A 71 6.86 6.55 12.25
CA GLY A 71 5.57 5.97 12.58
C GLY A 71 4.41 6.38 11.69
N ALA A 72 3.21 6.07 12.20
CA ALA A 72 1.95 6.31 11.53
C ALA A 72 0.89 6.85 12.50
N THR A 73 0.02 7.71 11.98
CA THR A 73 -1.17 8.22 12.66
C THR A 73 -2.41 7.76 11.91
N LEU A 74 -3.36 7.18 12.64
CA LEU A 74 -4.65 6.78 12.10
C LEU A 74 -5.68 7.87 12.41
N ASP A 75 -6.26 8.47 11.37
CA ASP A 75 -7.42 9.37 11.45
C ASP A 75 -8.58 8.66 10.75
N SER A 76 -9.34 7.87 11.51
CA SER A 76 -10.52 7.19 11.01
C SER A 76 -11.78 7.83 11.58
N THR A 77 -12.60 8.39 10.68
CA THR A 77 -13.95 8.83 11.01
C THR A 77 -14.89 7.65 11.30
N ASN A 78 -14.48 6.42 10.94
CA ASN A 78 -15.20 5.17 11.20
C ASN A 78 -14.30 4.20 12.01
N ALA A 79 -13.80 4.67 13.15
CA ALA A 79 -12.84 3.96 14.00
C ALA A 79 -13.36 2.64 14.59
N THR A 80 -14.65 2.30 14.47
CA THR A 80 -15.23 1.10 15.07
C THR A 80 -14.86 -0.20 14.34
N GLN A 81 -14.39 -0.12 13.09
CA GLN A 81 -14.07 -1.28 12.25
C GLN A 81 -12.58 -1.50 12.02
N VAL A 82 -11.74 -0.55 12.39
CA VAL A 82 -10.28 -0.60 12.17
C VAL A 82 -9.58 -1.03 13.46
N MET A 83 -8.83 -2.11 13.38
CA MET A 83 -7.95 -2.56 14.45
C MET A 83 -6.52 -2.14 14.15
N LEU A 84 -5.97 -1.35 15.07
CA LEU A 84 -4.58 -0.94 15.05
C LEU A 84 -3.80 -1.75 16.08
N ARG A 85 -2.71 -2.38 15.67
CA ARG A 85 -1.81 -3.16 16.53
C ARG A 85 -0.37 -2.76 16.24
N GLY A 86 0.40 -2.49 17.30
CA GLY A 86 1.85 -2.38 17.22
C GLY A 86 2.49 -3.69 17.60
N GLY A 87 3.46 -4.14 16.81
CA GLY A 87 4.36 -5.24 17.13
C GLY A 87 5.79 -4.72 17.16
N LYS A 88 6.54 -5.12 18.19
CA LYS A 88 7.99 -4.97 18.18
C LYS A 88 8.56 -6.38 18.07
N ASP A 89 9.02 -6.75 16.88
CA ASP A 89 9.84 -7.93 16.70
C ASP A 89 11.30 -7.56 17.02
N GLU A 90 12.15 -8.52 17.39
CA GLU A 90 13.46 -8.24 18.01
C GLU A 90 14.39 -7.33 17.18
N ALA A 91 14.13 -7.18 15.88
CA ALA A 91 14.86 -6.29 14.97
C ALA A 91 14.05 -5.13 14.36
N GLU A 92 12.71 -5.18 14.34
CA GLU A 92 11.88 -4.28 13.54
C GLU A 92 10.57 -3.88 14.27
N SER A 93 10.20 -2.60 14.17
CA SER A 93 8.95 -2.07 14.76
C SER A 93 7.88 -1.96 13.67
N ARG A 94 6.86 -2.81 13.74
CA ARG A 94 5.80 -2.93 12.73
C ARG A 94 4.46 -2.44 13.27
N ILE A 95 3.78 -1.62 12.49
CA ILE A 95 2.41 -1.17 12.74
C ILE A 95 1.50 -1.98 11.83
N SER A 96 0.52 -2.69 12.37
CA SER A 96 -0.47 -3.45 11.59
C SER A 96 -1.84 -2.79 11.72
N ILE A 97 -2.43 -2.46 10.59
CA ILE A 97 -3.80 -1.97 10.46
C ILE A 97 -4.61 -3.03 9.74
N SER A 98 -5.62 -3.56 10.42
CA SER A 98 -6.53 -4.55 9.85
C SER A 98 -7.98 -4.15 10.05
N THR A 99 -8.83 -4.45 9.09
CA THR A 99 -10.28 -4.37 9.26
C THR A 99 -10.86 -5.77 9.46
N LYS A 100 -11.75 -5.92 10.44
CA LYS A 100 -12.38 -7.22 10.75
C LYS A 100 -13.49 -7.59 9.78
N SER A 101 -14.10 -6.60 9.14
CA SER A 101 -15.27 -6.77 8.29
C SER A 101 -15.13 -5.91 7.04
N CYS A 102 -15.66 -6.41 5.92
CA CYS A 102 -15.85 -5.66 4.69
C CYS A 102 -16.66 -4.39 4.97
N ALA A 103 -16.18 -3.26 4.46
CA ALA A 103 -16.78 -1.94 4.62
C ALA A 103 -16.66 -1.17 3.29
N PRO A 104 -17.56 -1.43 2.32
CA PRO A 104 -17.47 -0.87 0.97
C PRO A 104 -17.54 0.66 0.93
N ASP A 105 -18.15 1.29 1.94
CA ASP A 105 -18.22 2.74 2.12
C ASP A 105 -17.23 3.24 3.19
N GLY A 106 -16.29 2.39 3.60
CA GLY A 106 -15.28 2.69 4.60
C GLY A 106 -14.23 3.64 4.04
N HIS A 107 -13.97 4.72 4.77
CA HIS A 107 -12.88 5.66 4.46
C HIS A 107 -11.86 5.64 5.60
N VAL A 108 -10.60 5.33 5.29
CA VAL A 108 -9.52 5.32 6.27
C VAL A 108 -8.46 6.31 5.82
N THR A 109 -8.09 7.26 6.69
CA THR A 109 -6.96 8.16 6.45
C THR A 109 -5.82 7.81 7.39
N ILE A 110 -4.63 7.61 6.84
CA ILE A 110 -3.42 7.26 7.58
C ILE A 110 -2.37 8.30 7.20
N SER A 111 -1.72 8.94 8.18
CA SER A 111 -0.54 9.77 7.91
C SER A 111 0.70 9.01 8.34
N VAL A 112 1.74 8.95 7.49
CA VAL A 112 2.96 8.19 7.74
C VAL A 112 4.20 9.05 7.56
N SER A 113 5.29 8.68 8.23
CA SER A 113 6.61 9.28 7.97
C SER A 113 7.14 8.88 6.58
N PRO A 114 7.94 9.75 5.89
CA PRO A 114 8.52 9.42 4.59
C PRO A 114 9.46 8.20 4.59
N ILE A 115 10.02 7.88 5.75
CA ILE A 115 10.95 6.74 5.91
C ILE A 115 10.22 5.44 6.24
N THR A 116 8.92 5.49 6.54
CA THR A 116 8.14 4.30 6.89
C THR A 116 7.83 3.50 5.63
N GLY A 117 8.21 2.21 5.61
CA GLY A 117 7.83 1.28 4.56
C GLY A 117 6.35 0.92 4.65
N ILE A 118 5.70 0.67 3.52
CA ILE A 118 4.29 0.25 3.49
C ILE A 118 4.18 -1.10 2.80
N SER A 119 3.52 -2.04 3.47
CA SER A 119 3.12 -3.33 2.93
C SER A 119 1.59 -3.39 2.83
N ILE A 120 1.06 -3.67 1.64
CA ILE A 120 -0.37 -3.86 1.40
C ILE A 120 -0.61 -5.32 1.04
N HIS A 121 -1.40 -6.02 1.85
CA HIS A 121 -1.71 -7.44 1.65
C HIS A 121 -3.21 -7.67 1.52
N ASP A 122 -3.57 -8.66 0.69
CA ASP A 122 -4.92 -9.23 0.51
C ASP A 122 -6.05 -8.18 0.49
N SER A 123 -5.77 -7.07 -0.18
CA SER A 123 -6.75 -6.01 -0.34
C SER A 123 -7.50 -6.30 -1.64
N ARG A 124 -8.80 -6.59 -1.50
CA ARG A 124 -9.76 -6.70 -2.61
C ARG A 124 -10.68 -5.50 -2.61
N ASP A 125 -11.15 -5.08 -3.78
CA ASP A 125 -12.18 -4.03 -3.95
C ASP A 125 -11.90 -2.73 -3.16
N THR A 126 -10.63 -2.35 -3.03
CA THR A 126 -10.20 -1.17 -2.26
C THR A 126 -9.47 -0.19 -3.17
N HIS A 127 -9.80 1.10 -3.06
CA HIS A 127 -9.10 2.18 -3.73
C HIS A 127 -8.04 2.81 -2.81
N PHE A 128 -6.78 2.65 -3.15
CA PHE A 128 -5.66 3.25 -2.43
C PHE A 128 -5.22 4.57 -3.06
N THR A 129 -4.94 5.56 -2.23
CA THR A 129 -4.30 6.82 -2.66
C THR A 129 -3.15 7.15 -1.71
N ILE A 130 -1.93 7.24 -2.24
CA ILE A 130 -0.73 7.60 -1.49
C ILE A 130 -0.27 8.98 -1.96
N SER A 131 -0.46 9.99 -1.11
CA SER A 131 -0.04 11.36 -1.40
C SER A 131 1.31 11.66 -0.74
N GLY A 132 2.27 12.19 -1.50
CA GLY A 132 3.62 12.51 -1.02
C GLY A 132 4.70 11.48 -1.41
N LYS A 133 5.88 11.62 -0.80
CA LYS A 133 7.09 10.86 -1.16
C LYS A 133 7.34 9.71 -0.19
N LEU A 134 7.21 8.48 -0.66
CA LEU A 134 7.37 7.27 0.13
C LEU A 134 8.67 6.53 -0.20
N ALA A 135 9.41 6.11 0.83
CA ALA A 135 10.66 5.37 0.65
C ALA A 135 10.47 3.99 0.02
N SER A 136 9.52 3.20 0.49
CA SER A 136 9.26 1.85 -0.03
C SER A 136 7.77 1.49 0.02
N LEU A 137 7.34 0.78 -1.01
CA LEU A 137 6.01 0.20 -1.14
C LEU A 137 6.14 -1.25 -1.60
N ASP A 138 5.62 -2.16 -0.80
CA ASP A 138 5.32 -3.54 -1.14
C ASP A 138 3.80 -3.69 -1.22
N ALA A 139 3.26 -4.11 -2.37
CA ALA A 139 1.82 -4.24 -2.53
C ALA A 139 1.42 -5.50 -3.28
N SER A 140 0.44 -6.21 -2.74
CA SER A 140 -0.26 -7.31 -3.40
C SER A 140 -1.73 -6.93 -3.61
N LEU A 141 -2.10 -6.71 -4.87
CA LEU A 141 -3.40 -6.18 -5.28
C LEU A 141 -4.18 -7.22 -6.08
N ASP A 142 -5.45 -7.44 -5.71
CA ASP A 142 -6.37 -8.34 -6.40
C ASP A 142 -7.70 -7.64 -6.72
N SER A 143 -7.79 -7.10 -7.93
CA SER A 143 -8.92 -6.29 -8.43
C SER A 143 -9.08 -4.93 -7.74
N ASN A 144 -7.97 -4.23 -7.56
CA ASN A 144 -7.91 -2.96 -6.83
C ASN A 144 -7.38 -1.81 -7.67
N THR A 145 -7.56 -0.59 -7.16
CA THR A 145 -6.94 0.61 -7.73
C THR A 145 -5.92 1.17 -6.74
N LEU A 146 -4.77 1.58 -7.23
CA LEU A 146 -3.74 2.28 -6.44
C LEU A 146 -3.27 3.49 -7.23
N ASN A 147 -3.35 4.66 -6.61
CA ASN A 147 -2.76 5.89 -7.11
C ASN A 147 -1.69 6.37 -6.13
N ALA A 148 -0.47 6.64 -6.59
CA ALA A 148 0.60 7.14 -5.75
C ALA A 148 1.39 8.29 -6.40
N ASP A 149 1.82 9.25 -5.60
CA ASP A 149 2.62 10.39 -6.09
C ASP A 149 4.07 10.00 -6.37
N ASN A 150 4.87 9.69 -5.35
CA ASN A 150 6.29 9.36 -5.51
C ASN A 150 6.68 8.17 -4.64
N ILE A 151 7.22 7.12 -5.28
CA ILE A 151 7.67 5.89 -4.65
C ILE A 151 9.15 5.66 -5.02
N GLN A 152 10.02 5.49 -4.02
CA GLN A 152 11.45 5.25 -4.28
C GLN A 152 11.84 3.77 -4.37
N SER A 153 11.03 2.85 -3.90
CA SER A 153 11.31 1.42 -4.03
C SER A 153 9.98 0.71 -4.10
N LEU A 154 9.73 0.03 -5.21
CA LEU A 154 8.45 -0.63 -5.46
C LEU A 154 8.67 -2.14 -5.59
N ASP A 155 7.94 -2.92 -4.82
CA ASP A 155 7.64 -4.31 -5.12
C ASP A 155 6.12 -4.44 -5.26
N LEU A 156 5.67 -4.93 -6.42
CA LEU A 156 4.27 -4.89 -6.78
C LEU A 156 3.83 -6.20 -7.41
N SER A 157 2.85 -6.84 -6.79
CA SER A 157 2.13 -8.00 -7.30
C SER A 157 0.71 -7.60 -7.64
N MET A 158 0.31 -7.75 -8.91
CA MET A 158 -1.02 -7.39 -9.42
C MET A 158 -1.70 -8.61 -10.02
N ARG A 159 -2.97 -8.81 -9.66
CA ARG A 159 -3.84 -9.86 -10.23
C ARG A 159 -5.23 -9.32 -10.54
N GLY A 160 -6.02 -10.14 -11.22
CA GLY A 160 -7.41 -9.83 -11.55
C GLY A 160 -7.51 -8.64 -12.48
N ASN A 161 -8.26 -7.61 -12.05
CA ASN A 161 -8.50 -6.39 -12.83
C ASN A 161 -7.84 -5.15 -12.19
N SER A 162 -6.68 -5.32 -11.53
CA SER A 162 -6.04 -4.23 -10.79
C SER A 162 -5.48 -3.13 -11.71
N ALA A 163 -5.60 -1.87 -11.29
CA ALA A 163 -5.03 -0.72 -12.00
C ALA A 163 -4.18 0.14 -11.05
N VAL A 164 -2.93 0.37 -11.44
CA VAL A 164 -1.96 1.13 -10.65
C VAL A 164 -1.44 2.31 -11.49
N HIS A 165 -1.49 3.50 -10.91
CA HIS A 165 -0.88 4.71 -11.44
C HIS A 165 0.11 5.28 -10.42
N ILE A 166 1.35 5.51 -10.85
CA ILE A 166 2.38 6.12 -10.01
C ILE A 166 3.00 7.30 -10.76
N LYS A 167 2.85 8.51 -10.22
CA LYS A 167 3.36 9.69 -10.91
C LYS A 167 4.90 9.68 -11.03
N THR A 168 5.62 9.22 -10.01
CA THR A 168 7.09 9.14 -10.08
C THR A 168 7.62 7.91 -9.37
N LEU A 169 8.45 7.14 -10.09
CA LEU A 169 9.23 6.04 -9.57
C LEU A 169 10.70 6.42 -9.54
N ASP A 170 11.33 6.30 -8.37
CA ASP A 170 12.74 6.54 -8.19
C ASP A 170 13.45 5.25 -7.78
N ARG A 171 14.78 5.19 -7.98
CA ARG A 171 15.71 4.14 -7.50
C ARG A 171 15.42 2.72 -8.03
N ALA A 172 14.38 2.01 -7.59
CA ALA A 172 14.16 0.63 -8.06
C ALA A 172 12.68 0.21 -8.08
N ALA A 173 12.32 -0.67 -9.02
CA ALA A 173 10.99 -1.26 -9.07
C ALA A 173 10.99 -2.71 -9.58
N GLN A 174 10.13 -3.53 -8.99
CA GLN A 174 9.81 -4.89 -9.39
C GLN A 174 8.29 -5.03 -9.51
N ILE A 175 7.83 -5.57 -10.64
CA ILE A 175 6.40 -5.75 -10.92
C ILE A 175 6.15 -7.18 -11.39
N VAL A 176 5.16 -7.84 -10.80
CA VAL A 176 4.63 -9.12 -11.25
C VAL A 176 3.13 -8.94 -11.46
N ALA A 177 2.68 -8.98 -12.71
CA ALA A 177 1.30 -8.69 -13.07
C ALA A 177 0.70 -9.80 -13.94
N SER A 178 -0.52 -10.22 -13.60
CA SER A 178 -1.30 -11.19 -14.37
C SER A 178 -2.77 -10.81 -14.44
N GLY A 179 -3.56 -11.48 -15.28
CA GLY A 179 -4.95 -11.12 -15.54
C GLY A 179 -5.10 -9.91 -16.48
N ASN A 180 -6.11 -9.08 -16.24
CA ASN A 180 -6.39 -7.85 -17.00
C ASN A 180 -5.95 -6.63 -16.18
N THR A 181 -4.66 -6.59 -15.85
CA THR A 181 -4.06 -5.57 -14.98
C THR A 181 -3.45 -4.44 -15.80
N SER A 182 -3.39 -3.24 -15.21
CA SER A 182 -2.73 -2.10 -15.85
C SER A 182 -1.82 -1.37 -14.87
N PHE A 183 -0.56 -1.21 -15.25
CA PHE A 183 0.42 -0.40 -14.54
C PHE A 183 0.82 0.79 -15.40
N SER A 184 0.80 1.98 -14.81
CA SER A 184 1.23 3.21 -15.48
C SER A 184 2.11 4.05 -14.57
N ALA A 185 3.19 4.60 -15.14
CA ALA A 185 4.01 5.58 -14.46
C ALA A 185 4.36 6.78 -15.36
N ASP A 186 4.22 8.00 -14.82
CA ASP A 186 4.50 9.21 -15.59
C ASP A 186 6.00 9.44 -15.75
N TYR A 187 6.78 9.15 -14.69
CA TYR A 187 8.24 9.29 -14.68
C TYR A 187 8.89 8.09 -13.97
N ALA A 188 9.96 7.55 -14.55
CA ALA A 188 10.76 6.49 -13.93
C ALA A 188 12.26 6.77 -14.02
N ASN A 189 12.91 7.07 -12.88
CA ASN A 189 14.36 7.24 -12.76
C ASN A 189 14.93 6.11 -11.90
N LEU A 190 15.23 4.98 -12.54
CA LEU A 190 15.51 3.72 -11.88
C LEU A 190 16.92 3.24 -12.17
N THR A 191 17.63 2.76 -11.16
CA THR A 191 18.87 2.00 -11.33
C THR A 191 18.56 0.56 -11.73
N ALA A 192 17.42 0.02 -11.29
CA ALA A 192 16.95 -1.31 -11.65
C ALA A 192 15.43 -1.34 -11.84
N PHE A 193 14.99 -1.90 -12.96
CA PHE A 193 13.58 -2.16 -13.22
C PHE A 193 13.39 -3.60 -13.71
N SER A 194 12.50 -4.33 -13.05
CA SER A 194 12.08 -5.65 -13.49
C SER A 194 10.56 -5.76 -13.59
N ALA A 195 10.05 -6.38 -14.65
CA ALA A 195 8.63 -6.67 -14.78
C ALA A 195 8.39 -8.05 -15.39
N GLN A 196 7.43 -8.78 -14.83
CA GLN A 196 6.90 -10.04 -15.34
C GLN A 196 5.40 -9.87 -15.58
N LEU A 197 4.98 -9.95 -16.84
CA LEU A 197 3.60 -9.68 -17.28
C LEU A 197 3.03 -10.92 -17.98
N SER A 198 1.82 -11.34 -17.64
CA SER A 198 1.11 -12.44 -18.31
C SER A 198 -0.35 -12.12 -18.61
N ASN A 199 -1.04 -12.98 -19.37
CA ASN A 199 -2.42 -12.79 -19.80
C ASN A 199 -2.61 -11.48 -20.60
N ASP A 200 -3.39 -10.53 -20.10
CA ASP A 200 -3.70 -9.25 -20.74
C ASP A 200 -3.11 -8.08 -19.94
N ALA A 201 -2.09 -8.33 -19.11
CA ALA A 201 -1.42 -7.32 -18.31
C ALA A 201 -0.74 -6.26 -19.18
N THR A 202 -0.89 -4.99 -18.80
CA THR A 202 -0.33 -3.84 -19.52
C THR A 202 0.61 -3.04 -18.62
N LEU A 203 1.73 -2.61 -19.18
CA LEU A 203 2.72 -1.77 -18.51
C LEU A 203 3.03 -0.55 -19.39
N ASN A 204 2.92 0.65 -18.83
CA ASN A 204 3.24 1.90 -19.51
C ASN A 204 4.14 2.79 -18.65
N VAL A 205 5.29 3.18 -19.18
CA VAL A 205 6.18 4.18 -18.57
C VAL A 205 6.35 5.33 -19.55
N ALA A 206 5.83 6.51 -19.20
CA ALA A 206 5.73 7.60 -20.14
C ALA A 206 7.07 8.29 -20.46
N GLN A 207 8.03 8.29 -19.52
CA GLN A 207 9.37 8.85 -19.71
C GLN A 207 10.29 8.53 -18.52
N GLY A 208 11.58 8.78 -18.71
CA GLY A 208 12.60 8.67 -17.65
C GLY A 208 13.85 7.91 -18.11
N THR A 209 14.68 7.49 -17.15
CA THR A 209 15.92 6.74 -17.37
C THR A 209 15.96 5.48 -16.52
N ILE A 210 16.33 4.35 -17.13
CA ILE A 210 16.44 3.05 -16.47
C ILE A 210 17.85 2.49 -16.71
N GLU A 211 18.67 2.31 -15.69
CA GLU A 211 20.02 1.79 -15.91
C GLU A 211 19.99 0.31 -16.33
N ALA A 212 19.30 -0.54 -15.56
CA ALA A 212 19.14 -1.96 -15.87
C ALA A 212 17.66 -2.34 -16.00
N LEU A 213 17.26 -2.78 -17.21
CA LEU A 213 15.90 -3.21 -17.53
C LEU A 213 15.84 -4.73 -17.73
N THR A 214 14.92 -5.40 -17.03
CA THR A 214 14.55 -6.80 -17.28
C THR A 214 13.05 -6.92 -17.49
N LEU A 215 12.62 -7.37 -18.66
CA LEU A 215 11.21 -7.55 -18.99
C LEU A 215 10.93 -8.98 -19.41
N VAL A 216 9.89 -9.58 -18.84
CA VAL A 216 9.35 -10.87 -19.25
C VAL A 216 7.87 -10.68 -19.55
N THR A 217 7.43 -10.99 -20.77
CA THR A 217 6.02 -10.96 -21.14
C THR A 217 5.55 -12.33 -21.64
N ALA A 218 4.31 -12.67 -21.35
CA ALA A 218 3.64 -13.88 -21.80
C ALA A 218 2.22 -13.60 -22.31
N ASP A 219 1.67 -14.51 -23.12
CA ASP A 219 0.31 -14.43 -23.67
C ASP A 219 0.07 -13.14 -24.49
N ASN A 220 -0.93 -12.32 -24.13
CA ASN A 220 -1.24 -11.04 -24.77
C ASN A 220 -0.62 -9.84 -24.02
N ALA A 221 0.21 -10.07 -23.00
CA ALA A 221 0.73 -9.00 -22.16
C ALA A 221 1.63 -8.04 -22.93
N SER A 222 1.49 -6.74 -22.67
CA SER A 222 2.19 -5.69 -23.42
C SER A 222 2.90 -4.69 -22.52
N ALA A 223 3.99 -4.13 -23.03
CA ALA A 223 4.81 -3.16 -22.32
C ALA A 223 5.23 -2.03 -23.27
N THR A 224 4.95 -0.79 -22.89
CA THR A 224 5.42 0.41 -23.59
C THR A 224 6.26 1.25 -22.65
N LEU A 225 7.52 1.43 -22.98
CA LEU A 225 8.48 2.22 -22.20
C LEU A 225 8.99 3.35 -23.09
N ALA A 226 8.44 4.55 -22.91
CA ALA A 226 8.95 5.77 -23.53
C ALA A 226 10.16 6.36 -22.76
N SER A 227 10.76 5.59 -21.87
CA SER A 227 12.02 5.87 -21.16
C SER A 227 13.25 5.41 -21.95
N THR A 228 14.41 5.97 -21.62
CA THR A 228 15.72 5.47 -22.10
C THR A 228 16.28 4.42 -21.14
N ALA A 229 16.73 3.28 -21.65
CA ALA A 229 17.45 2.28 -20.86
C ALA A 229 18.95 2.22 -21.19
N SER A 230 19.81 1.93 -20.22
CA SER A 230 21.24 1.70 -20.49
C SER A 230 21.52 0.27 -20.92
N LEU A 231 20.88 -0.71 -20.29
CA LEU A 231 20.93 -2.14 -20.62
C LEU A 231 19.51 -2.71 -20.59
N ALA A 232 19.16 -3.57 -21.55
CA ALA A 232 17.88 -4.24 -21.59
C ALA A 232 18.00 -5.75 -21.82
N THR A 233 17.32 -6.53 -20.99
CA THR A 233 17.06 -7.96 -21.20
C THR A 233 15.55 -8.16 -21.36
N VAL A 234 15.11 -8.66 -22.51
CA VAL A 234 13.70 -8.80 -22.85
C VAL A 234 13.42 -10.23 -23.28
N THR A 235 12.45 -10.86 -22.62
CA THR A 235 11.92 -12.18 -22.99
C THR A 235 10.44 -12.02 -23.30
N ALA A 236 10.06 -12.12 -24.57
CA ALA A 236 8.67 -11.95 -25.00
C ALA A 236 8.12 -13.28 -25.54
N ASN A 237 7.16 -13.88 -24.84
CA ASN A 237 6.58 -15.19 -25.13
C ASN A 237 5.08 -15.07 -25.38
N GLY A 238 4.66 -14.58 -26.54
CA GLY A 238 3.24 -14.42 -26.81
C GLY A 238 2.95 -13.53 -28.02
N THR A 239 1.71 -13.06 -28.09
CA THR A 239 1.20 -12.17 -29.14
C THR A 239 1.31 -10.69 -28.75
N GLY A 240 1.50 -10.40 -27.46
CA GLY A 240 1.70 -9.05 -26.96
C GLY A 240 2.97 -8.39 -27.50
N ALA A 241 2.98 -7.05 -27.46
CA ALA A 241 4.08 -6.23 -27.97
C ALA A 241 4.86 -5.57 -26.83
N VAL A 242 6.19 -5.57 -26.95
CA VAL A 242 7.10 -4.80 -26.10
C VAL A 242 7.71 -3.69 -26.95
N SER A 243 7.57 -2.44 -26.51
CA SER A 243 8.13 -1.25 -27.17
C SER A 243 8.97 -0.45 -26.18
N ILE A 244 10.24 -0.20 -26.52
CA ILE A 244 11.18 0.58 -25.70
C ILE A 244 11.74 1.71 -26.57
N ALA A 245 11.58 2.97 -26.14
CA ALA A 245 11.98 4.14 -26.94
C ALA A 245 13.45 4.14 -27.32
N HIS A 246 14.33 3.87 -26.35
CA HIS A 246 15.75 3.94 -26.61
C HIS A 246 16.52 3.02 -25.65
N VAL A 247 17.52 2.31 -26.17
CA VAL A 247 18.50 1.59 -25.35
C VAL A 247 19.90 1.97 -25.82
N SER A 248 20.71 2.55 -24.93
CA SER A 248 22.05 3.03 -25.30
C SER A 248 23.12 1.94 -25.31
N GLY A 249 22.89 0.82 -24.64
CA GLY A 249 23.83 -0.29 -24.51
C GLY A 249 23.30 -1.61 -25.07
N PRO A 250 23.75 -2.76 -24.53
CA PRO A 250 23.35 -4.07 -25.04
C PRO A 250 21.85 -4.30 -24.91
N VAL A 251 21.29 -5.02 -25.89
CA VAL A 251 19.90 -5.51 -25.83
C VAL A 251 19.92 -7.01 -26.02
N MET A 252 19.60 -7.76 -24.97
CA MET A 252 19.39 -9.21 -25.04
C MET A 252 17.91 -9.47 -25.28
N ARG A 253 17.58 -10.17 -26.38
CA ARG A 253 16.20 -10.53 -26.73
C ARG A 253 16.05 -12.04 -26.80
N SER A 254 14.96 -12.56 -26.26
CA SER A 254 14.58 -13.96 -26.40
C SER A 254 13.06 -14.12 -26.48
N GLY A 255 12.61 -15.31 -26.91
CA GLY A 255 11.20 -15.64 -27.10
C GLY A 255 10.71 -15.40 -28.54
N THR A 256 9.42 -15.64 -28.76
CA THR A 256 8.76 -15.56 -30.08
C THR A 256 7.90 -14.31 -30.29
N GLY A 257 7.78 -13.46 -29.26
CA GLY A 257 6.96 -12.26 -29.26
C GLY A 257 7.60 -11.06 -29.95
N ASN A 258 6.81 -10.00 -30.12
CA ASN A 258 7.24 -8.79 -30.83
C ASN A 258 7.95 -7.82 -29.89
N VAL A 259 9.21 -7.52 -30.17
CA VAL A 259 10.02 -6.55 -29.41
C VAL A 259 10.53 -5.45 -30.35
N HIS A 260 10.08 -4.23 -30.13
CA HIS A 260 10.54 -3.01 -30.81
C HIS A 260 11.44 -2.19 -29.89
N VAL A 261 12.57 -1.71 -30.43
CA VAL A 261 13.46 -0.76 -29.75
C VAL A 261 13.78 0.35 -30.74
N GLY A 262 13.61 1.60 -30.30
CA GLY A 262 13.68 2.79 -31.14
C GLY A 262 12.40 3.60 -31.01
N ASP A 263 12.28 4.69 -31.79
CA ASP A 263 11.16 5.62 -31.71
C ASP A 263 9.84 4.86 -31.51
N VAL A 264 9.24 5.05 -30.32
CA VAL A 264 7.97 4.42 -29.97
C VAL A 264 7.00 4.95 -31.00
N GLN A 265 6.52 4.08 -31.88
CA GLN A 265 5.37 4.42 -32.71
C GLN A 265 4.28 4.85 -31.73
N PRO A 266 3.82 6.12 -31.76
CA PRO A 266 2.85 6.60 -30.79
C PRO A 266 1.67 5.64 -30.83
N ALA A 267 1.27 5.17 -29.65
CA ALA A 267 0.08 4.33 -29.50
C ALA A 267 -1.03 4.96 -30.35
N PRO A 268 -1.77 4.18 -31.17
CA PRO A 268 -2.79 4.74 -32.02
C PRO A 268 -3.70 5.59 -31.15
N ALA A 269 -3.66 6.90 -31.36
CA ALA A 269 -4.50 7.84 -30.65
C ALA A 269 -5.91 7.32 -30.83
N VAL A 270 -6.58 6.98 -29.72
CA VAL A 270 -8.02 6.76 -29.73
C VAL A 270 -8.57 8.02 -30.36
N ALA A 271 -9.10 7.91 -31.57
CA ALA A 271 -9.70 9.03 -32.27
C ALA A 271 -10.82 9.52 -31.37
N VAL A 272 -10.56 10.57 -30.61
CA VAL A 272 -11.58 11.32 -29.91
C VAL A 272 -12.47 11.81 -31.02
N ALA A 273 -13.65 11.19 -31.15
CA ALA A 273 -14.66 11.59 -32.10
C ALA A 273 -14.81 13.11 -31.96
N SER A 274 -14.48 13.81 -33.04
CA SER A 274 -14.59 15.25 -33.14
C SER A 274 -15.97 15.65 -32.64
N THR A 275 -15.97 16.46 -31.59
CA THR A 275 -17.16 17.11 -31.06
C THR A 275 -17.87 17.80 -32.21
N PRO A 276 -19.17 17.54 -32.46
CA PRO A 276 -19.88 18.26 -33.51
C PRO A 276 -19.87 19.75 -33.20
N ALA A 277 -19.52 20.55 -34.21
CA ALA A 277 -19.56 21.99 -34.14
C ALA A 277 -20.94 22.46 -33.65
N VAL A 278 -20.93 23.33 -32.63
CA VAL A 278 -22.13 24.02 -32.14
C VAL A 278 -22.67 24.89 -33.26
N ALA A 279 -23.74 24.42 -33.91
CA ALA A 279 -24.55 25.22 -34.82
C ALA A 279 -25.36 26.23 -34.01
N ALA A 280 -25.39 27.47 -34.49
CA ALA A 280 -26.18 28.57 -33.96
C ALA A 280 -27.68 28.22 -33.85
N PRO A 281 -28.43 28.80 -32.90
CA PRO A 281 -29.82 28.44 -32.64
C PRO A 281 -30.73 28.87 -33.80
N PRO A 282 -31.55 27.97 -34.37
CA PRO A 282 -32.64 28.37 -35.25
C PRO A 282 -33.86 28.78 -34.44
N ASN A 283 -34.58 29.76 -34.99
CA ASN A 283 -35.86 30.28 -34.51
C ASN A 283 -36.86 29.21 -34.07
N LEU A 284 -37.54 29.49 -32.96
CA LEU A 284 -38.72 28.79 -32.47
C LEU A 284 -39.85 28.86 -33.50
N VAL A 285 -40.20 27.72 -34.08
CA VAL A 285 -41.50 27.49 -34.71
C VAL A 285 -42.22 26.42 -33.89
N GLN A 286 -43.37 26.78 -33.33
CA GLN A 286 -44.22 25.91 -32.51
C GLN A 286 -44.61 24.65 -33.28
N GLN A 287 -44.21 23.49 -32.76
CA GLN A 287 -44.65 22.19 -33.28
C GLN A 287 -45.87 21.69 -32.47
N PRO A 288 -46.94 21.19 -33.11
CA PRO A 288 -48.13 20.69 -32.44
C PRO A 288 -47.86 19.47 -31.56
N ALA A 289 -48.57 19.38 -30.43
CA ALA A 289 -48.48 18.27 -29.48
C ALA A 289 -48.76 16.91 -30.13
N VAL A 290 -47.79 16.00 -30.04
CA VAL A 290 -47.93 14.59 -30.43
C VAL A 290 -48.48 13.80 -29.22
N PRO A 291 -49.52 12.96 -29.40
CA PRO A 291 -50.09 12.18 -28.31
C PRO A 291 -49.13 11.11 -27.79
N THR A 292 -49.19 10.93 -26.46
CA THR A 292 -48.42 9.96 -25.68
C THR A 292 -48.69 8.52 -26.11
N PRO A 293 -47.67 7.66 -26.29
CA PRO A 293 -47.87 6.24 -26.56
C PRO A 293 -48.50 5.54 -25.35
N PRO A 294 -49.39 4.54 -25.55
CA PRO A 294 -49.94 3.75 -24.46
C PRO A 294 -48.87 2.82 -23.86
N ALA A 295 -48.98 2.63 -22.54
CA ALA A 295 -48.11 1.76 -21.76
C ALA A 295 -48.13 0.30 -22.28
N PRO A 296 -46.98 -0.41 -22.31
CA PRO A 296 -46.94 -1.82 -22.69
C PRO A 296 -47.76 -2.67 -21.70
N ALA A 297 -48.65 -3.51 -22.24
CA ALA A 297 -49.38 -4.51 -21.48
C ALA A 297 -48.41 -5.54 -20.89
N GLN A 298 -48.57 -5.83 -19.58
CA GLN A 298 -47.85 -6.92 -18.92
C GLN A 298 -48.28 -8.27 -19.53
N PRO A 299 -47.34 -9.16 -19.88
CA PRO A 299 -47.68 -10.50 -20.34
C PRO A 299 -48.26 -11.35 -19.20
N PRO A 300 -49.12 -12.34 -19.53
CA PRO A 300 -49.72 -13.23 -18.54
C PRO A 300 -48.66 -14.10 -17.86
N ILE A 301 -48.80 -14.20 -16.54
CA ILE A 301 -47.97 -15.01 -15.66
C ILE A 301 -48.29 -16.48 -15.96
N HIS A 302 -47.48 -17.13 -16.79
CA HIS A 302 -47.48 -18.58 -16.90
C HIS A 302 -46.79 -19.16 -15.67
N SER A 303 -47.56 -19.86 -14.84
CA SER A 303 -47.09 -20.67 -13.72
C SER A 303 -46.00 -21.64 -14.18
N MET A 304 -44.76 -21.41 -13.75
CA MET A 304 -43.64 -22.34 -13.97
C MET A 304 -43.92 -23.69 -13.29
N PRO A 305 -43.52 -24.82 -13.91
CA PRO A 305 -43.54 -26.13 -13.26
C PRO A 305 -42.63 -26.14 -12.04
N ALA A 306 -43.05 -26.86 -11.00
CA ALA A 306 -42.27 -27.08 -9.79
C ALA A 306 -40.88 -27.64 -10.14
N ILE A 307 -39.84 -26.92 -9.72
CA ILE A 307 -38.45 -27.37 -9.80
C ILE A 307 -38.31 -28.60 -8.88
N PRO A 308 -37.78 -29.74 -9.38
CA PRO A 308 -37.53 -30.92 -8.55
C PRO A 308 -36.60 -30.58 -7.39
N ALA A 309 -36.93 -31.08 -6.20
CA ALA A 309 -36.09 -30.92 -5.01
C ALA A 309 -34.66 -31.44 -5.29
N PRO A 310 -33.61 -30.71 -4.84
CA PRO A 310 -32.24 -31.18 -4.98
C PRO A 310 -32.07 -32.52 -4.26
N PRO A 311 -31.30 -33.48 -4.83
CA PRO A 311 -31.02 -34.73 -4.16
C PRO A 311 -30.32 -34.48 -2.82
N PRO A 312 -30.52 -35.34 -1.82
CA PRO A 312 -29.86 -35.22 -0.53
C PRO A 312 -28.34 -35.21 -0.71
N TYR A 313 -27.69 -34.21 -0.11
CA TYR A 313 -26.24 -34.14 0.01
C TYR A 313 -25.72 -35.41 0.70
N THR A 314 -25.03 -36.27 -0.04
CA THR A 314 -24.20 -37.32 0.56
C THR A 314 -22.96 -36.66 1.12
N ALA A 315 -22.78 -36.73 2.44
CA ALA A 315 -21.58 -36.27 3.12
C ALA A 315 -20.33 -36.90 2.48
N PRO A 316 -19.23 -36.14 2.30
CA PRO A 316 -17.99 -36.70 1.78
C PRO A 316 -17.52 -37.83 2.69
N SER A 317 -17.32 -39.03 2.11
CA SER A 317 -16.67 -40.14 2.79
C SER A 317 -15.31 -39.68 3.29
N ALA A 318 -15.03 -39.93 4.58
CA ALA A 318 -13.74 -39.65 5.18
C ALA A 318 -12.61 -40.27 4.33
N PRO A 319 -11.50 -39.54 4.13
CA PRO A 319 -10.35 -40.09 3.41
C PRO A 319 -9.86 -41.37 4.12
N PRO A 320 -9.37 -42.37 3.36
CA PRO A 320 -8.83 -43.58 3.95
C PRO A 320 -7.70 -43.21 4.92
N VAL A 321 -7.77 -43.76 6.13
CA VAL A 321 -6.70 -43.67 7.13
C VAL A 321 -5.48 -44.36 6.53
N ILE A 322 -4.53 -43.58 6.03
CA ILE A 322 -3.21 -44.07 5.66
C ILE A 322 -2.57 -44.55 6.95
N ALA A 323 -2.24 -45.84 7.01
CA ALA A 323 -1.55 -46.44 8.13
C ALA A 323 -0.27 -45.63 8.44
N ALA A 324 -0.09 -45.30 9.71
CA ALA A 324 1.10 -44.58 10.16
C ALA A 324 2.36 -45.31 9.67
N PRO A 325 3.33 -44.59 9.07
CA PRO A 325 4.59 -45.20 8.68
C PRO A 325 5.25 -45.84 9.90
N PRO A 326 5.91 -46.99 9.75
CA PRO A 326 6.63 -47.63 10.84
C PRO A 326 7.67 -46.65 11.42
N PRO A 327 7.93 -46.70 12.74
CA PRO A 327 8.91 -45.83 13.37
C PRO A 327 10.25 -45.99 12.66
N GLN A 328 10.72 -44.91 12.05
CA GLN A 328 12.06 -44.87 11.48
C GLN A 328 13.05 -44.97 12.63
N ILE A 329 13.86 -46.03 12.62
CA ILE A 329 15.03 -46.16 13.49
C ILE A 329 15.94 -44.99 13.14
N GLN A 330 15.95 -43.98 14.00
CA GLN A 330 16.88 -42.86 13.94
C GLN A 330 18.28 -43.43 14.16
N LEU A 331 19.02 -43.64 13.06
CA LEU A 331 20.45 -43.86 13.13
C LEU A 331 21.09 -42.62 13.77
N PRO A 332 22.00 -42.80 14.75
CA PRO A 332 22.70 -41.68 15.35
C PRO A 332 23.39 -40.86 14.25
N PRO A 333 23.35 -39.52 14.34
CA PRO A 333 23.98 -38.65 13.35
C PRO A 333 25.47 -39.01 13.22
N PRO A 334 26.04 -39.00 12.00
CA PRO A 334 27.46 -39.20 11.80
C PRO A 334 28.25 -38.21 12.64
N ALA A 335 29.27 -38.69 13.35
CA ALA A 335 30.18 -37.83 14.11
C ALA A 335 30.76 -36.76 13.18
N LEU A 336 30.56 -35.49 13.52
CA LEU A 336 31.17 -34.38 12.80
C LEU A 336 32.71 -34.53 12.86
N PRO A 337 33.40 -34.33 11.73
CA PRO A 337 34.86 -34.24 11.72
C PRO A 337 35.33 -33.17 12.70
N ALA A 338 36.39 -33.48 13.47
CA ALA A 338 36.98 -32.52 14.38
C ALA A 338 37.41 -31.24 13.63
N PRO A 339 37.21 -30.05 14.23
CA PRO A 339 37.62 -28.80 13.62
C PRO A 339 39.14 -28.80 13.37
N PRO A 340 39.60 -28.26 12.23
CA PRO A 340 41.02 -28.14 11.95
C PRO A 340 41.72 -27.23 12.98
N PRO A 341 43.00 -27.49 13.28
CA PRO A 341 43.76 -26.67 14.21
C PRO A 341 43.84 -25.22 13.72
N PRO A 342 43.87 -24.23 14.64
CA PRO A 342 43.95 -22.82 14.29
C PRO A 342 45.23 -22.54 13.47
N GLN A 343 45.03 -22.09 12.24
CA GLN A 343 46.13 -21.63 11.38
C GLN A 343 46.68 -20.32 11.94
N THR A 344 47.99 -20.31 12.18
CA THR A 344 48.74 -19.11 12.53
C THR A 344 48.60 -18.05 11.43
N PRO A 345 48.44 -16.76 11.79
CA PRO A 345 48.25 -15.69 10.82
C PRO A 345 49.48 -15.54 9.91
N PRO A 346 49.29 -15.27 8.61
CA PRO A 346 50.39 -15.04 7.68
C PRO A 346 51.11 -13.72 7.98
N THR A 347 52.43 -13.79 8.05
CA THR A 347 53.33 -12.64 8.19
C THR A 347 53.24 -11.74 6.95
N LEU A 348 52.92 -10.47 7.15
CA LEU A 348 52.89 -9.46 6.09
C LEU A 348 54.28 -9.26 5.46
N PRO A 349 54.41 -9.19 4.12
CA PRO A 349 55.65 -8.80 3.49
C PRO A 349 55.93 -7.30 3.69
N THR A 350 57.18 -7.00 4.00
CA THR A 350 57.74 -5.67 4.25
C THR A 350 57.58 -4.79 3.00
N GLN A 351 57.01 -3.60 3.19
CA GLN A 351 56.75 -2.61 2.16
C GLN A 351 58.08 -2.01 1.65
N GLN A 352 58.36 -2.20 0.37
CA GLN A 352 59.54 -1.67 -0.32
C GLN A 352 59.33 -0.18 -0.64
N ALA A 353 60.26 0.66 -0.20
CA ALA A 353 60.23 2.11 -0.38
C ALA A 353 60.30 2.52 -1.86
N LEU A 354 59.40 3.41 -2.29
CA LEU A 354 59.48 4.07 -3.59
C LEU A 354 60.42 5.28 -3.54
N PRO A 355 61.14 5.59 -4.64
CA PRO A 355 61.98 6.76 -4.76
C PRO A 355 61.15 8.04 -4.91
N SER A 356 61.50 9.06 -4.12
CA SER A 356 60.92 10.40 -4.17
C SER A 356 61.37 11.13 -5.44
N VAL A 357 60.41 11.59 -6.25
CA VAL A 357 60.65 12.51 -7.37
C VAL A 357 60.46 13.94 -6.87
N SER A 358 61.53 14.73 -6.96
CA SER A 358 61.60 16.15 -6.64
C SER A 358 60.92 17.01 -7.70
N VAL A 359 59.93 17.82 -7.30
CA VAL A 359 59.30 18.83 -8.15
C VAL A 359 59.98 20.19 -7.93
N PRO A 360 60.34 20.95 -8.98
CA PRO A 360 60.99 22.25 -8.86
C PRO A 360 60.05 23.36 -8.34
N SER A 361 60.60 24.21 -7.47
CA SER A 361 59.96 25.38 -6.88
C SER A 361 59.78 26.52 -7.88
N ALA A 362 58.60 27.16 -7.87
CA ALA A 362 58.35 28.44 -8.55
C ALA A 362 58.54 29.64 -7.58
N PRO A 363 58.88 30.84 -8.09
CA PRO A 363 59.45 31.93 -7.29
C PRO A 363 58.42 32.85 -6.60
N LYS A 364 58.82 33.36 -5.44
CA LYS A 364 58.18 34.39 -4.59
C LYS A 364 57.97 35.75 -5.28
N ALA A 365 56.91 36.46 -4.88
CA ALA A 365 56.86 37.89 -4.49
C ALA A 365 55.47 38.23 -3.85
N PRO A 366 55.22 39.41 -3.22
CA PRO A 366 55.55 39.68 -1.83
C PRO A 366 54.39 40.25 -0.95
N ILE A 367 54.45 39.92 0.35
CA ILE A 367 54.28 40.78 1.55
C ILE A 367 52.93 41.55 1.71
N ASN A 368 52.14 41.14 2.71
CA ASN A 368 51.82 42.06 3.82
C ASN A 368 51.53 41.33 5.15
N SER A 369 52.26 41.78 6.17
CA SER A 369 52.26 41.38 7.59
C SER A 369 50.97 41.83 8.30
N ALA A 370 50.39 41.16 9.31
CA ALA A 370 50.86 41.02 10.70
C ALA A 370 49.85 40.18 11.55
N PRO A 371 50.17 39.74 12.80
CA PRO A 371 49.85 38.39 13.31
C PRO A 371 49.03 38.37 14.67
N PRO A 372 49.08 37.35 15.57
CA PRO A 372 47.93 36.55 16.09
C PRO A 372 47.74 36.67 17.64
N PRO A 373 47.01 35.78 18.39
CA PRO A 373 47.55 34.45 18.79
C PRO A 373 46.54 33.28 19.06
N SER A 374 47.08 32.07 18.87
CA SER A 374 47.03 30.82 19.67
C SER A 374 45.80 30.37 20.48
N ASN A 375 45.38 29.11 20.27
CA ASN A 375 45.67 27.99 21.19
C ASN A 375 45.13 26.62 20.72
N THR A 376 46.08 25.73 20.44
CA THR A 376 46.23 24.30 20.79
C THR A 376 45.01 23.37 21.04
N PRO A 377 45.02 22.14 20.47
CA PRO A 377 43.99 21.11 20.68
C PRO A 377 44.30 20.18 21.87
N PRO A 378 43.29 19.55 22.52
CA PRO A 378 43.52 18.42 23.39
C PRO A 378 43.47 17.08 22.63
N LYS A 379 44.51 16.31 22.94
CA LYS A 379 44.76 14.90 22.71
C LYS A 379 43.93 14.07 23.70
N GLU A 380 43.14 13.10 23.24
CA GLU A 380 42.54 12.07 24.10
C GLU A 380 42.35 10.79 23.26
N ALA A 381 43.30 9.86 23.35
CA ALA A 381 43.32 8.70 24.27
C ALA A 381 42.48 7.53 23.75
N VAL A 382 43.17 6.61 23.09
CA VAL A 382 42.73 5.27 22.72
C VAL A 382 42.51 4.45 23.99
N SER A 383 41.35 3.83 24.14
CA SER A 383 41.12 2.75 25.12
C SER A 383 40.56 1.52 24.40
N ALA A 384 41.19 0.38 24.70
CA ALA A 384 40.94 -0.95 24.16
C ALA A 384 39.78 -1.65 24.91
N PRO A 385 39.29 -2.82 24.42
CA PRO A 385 37.94 -3.34 24.71
C PRO A 385 37.86 -4.19 25.98
N PRO A 386 36.68 -4.28 26.64
CA PRO A 386 36.43 -5.27 27.67
C PRO A 386 35.98 -6.62 27.09
N THR A 387 36.57 -7.67 27.65
CA THR A 387 36.30 -9.11 27.53
C THR A 387 34.87 -9.50 27.94
N PRO A 388 34.30 -10.60 27.39
CA PRO A 388 32.96 -11.07 27.73
C PRO A 388 32.95 -11.90 29.03
N PRO A 389 31.87 -11.85 29.84
CA PRO A 389 31.68 -12.82 30.91
C PRO A 389 31.06 -14.12 30.39
N GLU A 390 31.75 -15.20 30.76
CA GLU A 390 31.37 -16.60 30.65
C GLU A 390 30.37 -16.96 31.78
N ASN A 391 29.40 -17.80 31.44
CA ASN A 391 28.71 -18.77 32.31
C ASN A 391 27.71 -18.25 33.37
N SER A 392 26.42 -18.58 33.19
CA SER A 392 25.70 -19.34 34.23
C SER A 392 24.42 -20.00 33.71
N SER A 393 24.43 -21.32 33.84
CA SER A 393 23.32 -22.26 33.75
C SER A 393 22.22 -21.95 34.78
N ALA A 394 20.95 -21.92 34.35
CA ALA A 394 19.80 -22.20 35.20
C ALA A 394 18.60 -22.65 34.34
N ALA A 395 18.20 -23.91 34.51
CA ALA A 395 16.97 -24.47 33.99
C ALA A 395 15.73 -23.90 34.71
N PRO A 396 14.59 -23.79 34.03
CA PRO A 396 13.29 -23.88 34.69
C PRO A 396 12.57 -25.17 34.28
N THR A 397 12.36 -26.03 35.27
CA THR A 397 11.22 -26.94 35.37
C THR A 397 9.92 -26.18 35.14
N ASN A 398 9.05 -26.66 34.25
CA ASN A 398 7.62 -26.46 34.44
C ASN A 398 6.80 -27.66 33.97
N THR A 399 6.00 -28.11 34.91
CA THR A 399 5.13 -29.29 34.92
C THR A 399 3.72 -28.87 34.49
N THR A 400 3.17 -29.62 33.52
CA THR A 400 1.78 -30.09 33.41
C THR A 400 0.61 -29.20 33.88
N ALA A 401 -0.31 -28.88 32.96
CA ALA A 401 -1.72 -29.33 33.01
C ALA A 401 -2.56 -28.70 31.88
N THR A 402 -3.13 -29.54 31.03
CA THR A 402 -4.24 -29.20 30.12
C THR A 402 -5.47 -29.96 30.58
N PRO A 403 -6.61 -29.30 30.89
CA PRO A 403 -7.88 -29.98 31.04
C PRO A 403 -8.57 -30.13 29.69
N SER A 404 -8.96 -31.37 29.41
CA SER A 404 -9.92 -31.76 28.39
C SER A 404 -11.32 -31.29 28.79
N HIS A 405 -12.09 -30.75 27.85
CA HIS A 405 -13.54 -30.65 27.96
C HIS A 405 -14.19 -31.19 26.69
N ASN A 406 -15.16 -32.08 26.94
CA ASN A 406 -16.12 -32.70 26.02
C ASN A 406 -16.75 -31.74 25.02
#